data_AF-A0A067FB03-F1
#
_entry.id   AF-A0A067FB03-F1
#
_cell.length_a   1.000
_cell.length_b   1.000
_cell.length_c   1.000
_cell.angle_alpha   90.00
_cell.angle_beta   90.00
_cell.angle_gamma   90.00
#
_symmetry.space_group_name_H-M   'P 1'
#
loop_
_entity.id
_entity.type
_entity.pdbx_description
1 polymer ?
#
loop_
_entity_poly.entity_id
_entity_poly.type
_entity_poly.pdbx_seq_one_letter_code
_entity_poly.pdbx_strand_id
1 'polypeptide(L)'
;MEKHATQYDFIVAAVTLEDLASTVPSQDDSDQSLTRKFWTESKKLWHIVGPTIFNRVASYSLFVITQAFAGHLGDLELAAISIANNVVVALNYGLLVILFLSVNRSFVISLINWKMLVLKLLGQPDDVAELFGMVSTWLIPLHFSFAFQFPLQTFLQSQLKTKVIAWVSLASLLVHIFVMQLGLIRTAVTSNFSWWVLVFGMFGYVASAFSGPCEFVKLSVASGVMLCFSVQKIYQTSEKWKSM
;
A
#
# COMPACT_ATOMS: atom_id res chain seq x y z
N MET A 1 -24.56 -77.95 7.57
CA MET A 1 -25.08 -76.91 8.49
C MET A 1 -24.36 -75.58 8.26
N GLU A 2 -24.18 -75.14 7.00
CA GLU A 2 -23.22 -74.08 6.65
C GLU A 2 -23.86 -72.93 5.84
N LYS A 3 -25.18 -72.94 5.63
CA LYS A 3 -25.89 -71.92 4.84
C LYS A 3 -26.50 -70.77 5.67
N HIS A 4 -26.42 -70.81 7.00
CA HIS A 4 -27.05 -69.80 7.87
C HIS A 4 -26.06 -68.80 8.49
N ALA A 5 -24.74 -69.03 8.42
CA ALA A 5 -23.75 -68.10 8.99
C ALA A 5 -23.49 -66.87 8.10
N THR A 6 -23.57 -67.02 6.79
CA THR A 6 -23.22 -65.98 5.81
C THR A 6 -24.22 -64.82 5.74
N GLN A 7 -25.50 -65.04 6.09
CA GLN A 7 -26.51 -63.99 6.01
C GLN A 7 -26.40 -62.97 7.14
N TYR A 8 -26.04 -63.43 8.35
CA TYR A 8 -25.85 -62.53 9.50
C TYR A 8 -24.57 -61.71 9.35
N ASP A 9 -23.47 -62.32 8.90
CA ASP A 9 -22.21 -61.61 8.64
C ASP A 9 -22.37 -60.53 7.56
N PHE A 10 -23.19 -60.79 6.54
CA PHE A 10 -23.50 -59.81 5.50
C PHE A 10 -24.30 -58.61 6.03
N ILE A 11 -25.28 -58.85 6.90
CA ILE A 11 -26.07 -57.78 7.52
C ILE A 11 -25.21 -56.94 8.47
N VAL A 12 -24.36 -57.58 9.28
CA VAL A 12 -23.44 -56.87 10.18
C VAL A 12 -22.45 -56.03 9.37
N ALA A 13 -21.88 -56.57 8.29
CA ALA A 13 -20.99 -55.83 7.39
C ALA A 13 -21.70 -54.64 6.73
N ALA A 14 -22.93 -54.82 6.23
CA ALA A 14 -23.72 -53.75 5.63
C ALA A 14 -24.04 -52.61 6.63
N VAL A 15 -24.47 -52.96 7.85
CA VAL A 15 -24.74 -51.99 8.93
C VAL A 15 -23.46 -51.22 9.30
N THR A 16 -22.31 -51.90 9.41
CA THR A 16 -21.04 -51.22 9.69
C THR A 16 -20.57 -50.33 8.56
N LEU A 17 -20.87 -50.67 7.30
CA LEU A 17 -20.56 -49.83 6.14
C LEU A 17 -21.46 -48.60 6.05
N GLU A 18 -22.72 -48.70 6.47
CA GLU A 18 -23.66 -47.58 6.53
C GLU A 18 -23.29 -46.61 7.68
N ASP A 19 -22.88 -47.14 8.83
CA ASP A 19 -22.30 -46.35 9.93
C ASP A 19 -20.98 -45.68 9.51
N LEU A 20 -20.09 -46.39 8.81
CA LEU A 20 -18.87 -45.81 8.25
C LEU A 20 -19.18 -44.76 7.17
N ALA A 21 -20.15 -45.01 6.29
CA ALA A 21 -20.56 -44.06 5.25
C ALA A 21 -21.21 -42.80 5.83
N SER A 22 -21.92 -42.90 6.96
CA SER A 22 -22.51 -41.75 7.66
C SER A 22 -21.50 -40.93 8.47
N THR A 23 -20.38 -41.53 8.88
CA THR A 23 -19.26 -40.81 9.54
C THR A 23 -18.31 -40.13 8.56
N VAL A 24 -18.32 -40.52 7.27
CA VAL A 24 -17.64 -39.77 6.20
C VAL A 24 -18.47 -38.51 5.91
N PRO A 25 -17.93 -37.30 6.18
CA PRO A 25 -18.66 -36.08 5.90
C PRO A 25 -19.07 -36.05 4.43
N SER A 26 -20.36 -35.79 4.17
CA SER A 26 -20.83 -35.65 2.80
C SER A 26 -20.03 -34.54 2.10
N GLN A 27 -19.75 -34.72 0.81
CA GLN A 27 -18.93 -33.76 0.07
C GLN A 27 -19.53 -32.33 0.13
N ASP A 28 -20.87 -32.24 0.18
CA ASP A 28 -21.64 -31.00 0.39
C ASP A 28 -21.44 -30.37 1.78
N ASP A 29 -21.44 -31.17 2.86
CA ASP A 29 -21.14 -30.68 4.22
C ASP A 29 -19.70 -30.17 4.33
N SER A 30 -18.77 -30.84 3.66
CA SER A 30 -17.36 -30.46 3.64
C SER A 30 -17.17 -29.12 2.92
N ASP A 31 -17.82 -28.93 1.76
CA ASP A 31 -17.77 -27.71 0.96
C ASP A 31 -18.47 -26.52 1.66
N GLN A 32 -19.60 -26.75 2.33
CA GLN A 32 -20.24 -25.74 3.17
C GLN A 32 -19.34 -25.33 4.35
N SER A 33 -18.66 -26.27 4.98
CA SER A 33 -17.74 -25.97 6.08
C SER A 33 -16.52 -25.14 5.61
N LEU A 34 -15.99 -25.44 4.43
CA LEU A 34 -14.86 -24.75 3.82
C LEU A 34 -15.25 -23.34 3.37
N THR A 35 -16.39 -23.19 2.70
CA THR A 35 -16.90 -21.87 2.26
C THR A 35 -17.17 -20.95 3.44
N ARG A 36 -17.76 -21.46 4.54
CA ARG A 36 -18.01 -20.67 5.76
C ARG A 36 -16.72 -20.25 6.46
N LYS A 37 -15.73 -21.14 6.52
CA LYS A 37 -14.38 -20.82 7.03
C LYS A 37 -13.70 -19.77 6.15
N PHE A 38 -13.68 -19.97 4.84
CA PHE A 38 -13.13 -19.03 3.86
C PHE A 38 -13.78 -17.65 3.96
N TRP A 39 -15.11 -17.58 4.09
CA TRP A 39 -15.85 -16.32 4.26
C TRP A 39 -15.47 -15.60 5.56
N THR A 40 -15.34 -16.36 6.66
CA THR A 40 -14.95 -15.80 7.95
C THR A 40 -13.53 -15.23 7.90
N GLU A 41 -12.59 -15.95 7.32
CA GLU A 41 -11.22 -15.48 7.13
C GLU A 41 -11.14 -14.29 6.15
N SER A 42 -11.92 -14.33 5.06
CA SER A 42 -12.03 -13.22 4.10
C SER A 42 -12.54 -11.94 4.78
N LYS A 43 -13.55 -12.06 5.66
CA LYS A 43 -14.09 -10.91 6.41
C LYS A 43 -13.05 -10.31 7.36
N LYS A 44 -12.25 -11.15 8.03
CA LYS A 44 -11.12 -10.69 8.88
C LYS A 44 -10.09 -9.96 8.05
N LEU A 45 -9.73 -10.50 6.88
CA LEU A 45 -8.79 -9.87 5.95
C LEU A 45 -9.31 -8.51 5.47
N TRP A 46 -10.60 -8.43 5.11
CA TRP A 46 -11.21 -7.19 4.62
C TRP A 46 -11.16 -6.05 5.65
N HIS A 47 -11.21 -6.38 6.94
CA HIS A 47 -11.07 -5.40 8.01
C HIS A 47 -9.67 -4.75 8.06
N ILE A 48 -8.65 -5.47 7.59
CA ILE A 48 -7.26 -5.00 7.55
C ILE A 48 -6.97 -4.33 6.21
N VAL A 49 -7.36 -4.97 5.11
CA VAL A 49 -7.04 -4.57 3.74
C VAL A 49 -7.92 -3.41 3.28
N GLY A 50 -9.19 -3.36 3.69
CA GLY A 50 -10.13 -2.30 3.30
C GLY A 50 -9.61 -0.88 3.61
N PRO A 51 -9.16 -0.59 4.85
CA PRO A 51 -8.55 0.70 5.19
C PRO A 51 -7.28 1.02 4.36
N THR A 52 -6.48 0.00 4.03
CA THR A 52 -5.28 0.19 3.19
C THR A 52 -5.64 0.53 1.75
N ILE A 53 -6.64 -0.15 1.16
CA ILE A 53 -7.17 0.16 -0.16
C ILE A 53 -7.72 1.59 -0.18
N PHE A 54 -8.52 1.94 0.82
CA PHE A 54 -9.08 3.29 0.94
C PHE A 54 -7.98 4.36 0.97
N ASN A 55 -6.94 4.18 1.78
CA ASN A 55 -5.80 5.10 1.79
C ASN A 55 -5.12 5.24 0.42
N ARG A 56 -4.97 4.14 -0.33
CA ARG A 56 -4.40 4.19 -1.69
C ARG A 56 -5.31 4.98 -2.62
N VAL A 57 -6.61 4.69 -2.63
CA VAL A 57 -7.59 5.41 -3.43
C VAL A 57 -7.59 6.90 -3.07
N ALA A 58 -7.71 7.25 -1.80
CA ALA A 58 -7.71 8.64 -1.33
C ALA A 58 -6.42 9.38 -1.71
N SER A 59 -5.26 8.74 -1.55
CA SER A 59 -3.97 9.34 -1.95
C SER A 59 -3.87 9.55 -3.46
N TYR A 60 -4.37 8.61 -4.27
CA TYR A 60 -4.45 8.78 -5.72
C TYR A 60 -5.45 9.86 -6.11
N SER A 61 -6.58 9.97 -5.40
CA SER A 61 -7.57 11.01 -5.63
C SER A 61 -6.98 12.41 -5.45
N LEU A 62 -6.01 12.64 -4.56
CA LEU A 62 -5.31 13.92 -4.46
C LEU A 62 -4.69 14.34 -5.80
N PHE A 63 -4.04 13.40 -6.51
CA PHE A 63 -3.47 13.67 -7.83
C PHE A 63 -4.55 13.95 -8.89
N VAL A 64 -5.61 13.13 -8.91
CA VAL A 64 -6.71 13.27 -9.87
C VAL A 64 -7.44 14.60 -9.67
N ILE A 65 -7.71 15.00 -8.43
CA ILE A 65 -8.38 16.27 -8.11
C ILE A 65 -7.49 17.44 -8.52
N THR A 66 -6.19 17.38 -8.21
CA THR A 66 -5.20 18.40 -8.64
C THR A 66 -5.22 18.56 -10.17
N GLN A 67 -5.24 17.45 -10.93
CA GLN A 67 -5.32 17.48 -12.40
C GLN A 67 -6.66 18.00 -12.91
N ALA A 68 -7.78 17.54 -12.35
CA ALA A 68 -9.11 17.99 -12.76
C ALA A 68 -9.27 19.50 -12.61
N PHE A 69 -8.77 20.06 -11.51
CA PHE A 69 -8.77 21.50 -11.29
C PHE A 69 -7.83 22.24 -12.24
N ALA A 70 -6.64 21.70 -12.53
CA ALA A 70 -5.75 22.25 -13.54
C ALA A 70 -6.44 22.36 -14.91
N GLY A 71 -7.26 21.37 -15.29
CA GLY A 71 -8.08 21.42 -16.50
C GLY A 71 -9.15 22.51 -16.51
N HIS A 72 -9.61 22.98 -15.34
CA HIS A 72 -10.47 24.17 -15.29
C HIS A 72 -9.69 25.48 -15.51
N LEU A 73 -8.37 25.47 -15.39
CA LEU A 73 -7.51 26.63 -15.60
C LEU A 73 -7.13 26.79 -17.07
N GLY A 74 -6.90 25.65 -17.73
CA GLY A 74 -6.59 25.58 -19.15
C GLY A 74 -5.95 24.25 -19.53
N ASP A 75 -5.91 24.00 -20.83
CA ASP A 75 -5.29 22.80 -21.40
C ASP A 75 -3.76 22.77 -21.16
N LEU A 76 -3.15 23.96 -21.11
CA LEU A 76 -1.73 24.17 -20.85
C LEU A 76 -1.35 23.75 -19.42
N GLU A 77 -2.10 24.23 -18.43
CA GLU A 77 -1.94 23.92 -17.02
C GLU A 77 -2.19 22.44 -16.74
N LEU A 78 -3.23 21.88 -17.36
CA LEU A 78 -3.54 20.45 -17.29
C LEU A 78 -2.38 19.60 -17.80
N ALA A 79 -1.85 19.92 -18.98
CA ALA A 79 -0.74 19.19 -19.58
C ALA A 79 0.51 19.25 -18.69
N ALA A 80 0.89 20.45 -18.24
CA ALA A 80 2.06 20.65 -17.38
C ALA A 80 1.93 19.89 -16.05
N ILE A 81 0.79 20.02 -15.34
CA ILE A 81 0.55 19.33 -14.07
C ILE A 81 0.46 17.82 -14.24
N SER A 82 -0.13 17.34 -15.34
CA SER A 82 -0.24 15.91 -15.62
C SER A 82 1.13 15.27 -15.86
N ILE A 83 1.96 15.87 -16.70
CA ILE A 83 3.33 15.40 -16.95
C ILE A 83 4.13 15.44 -15.64
N ALA A 84 4.03 16.52 -14.87
CA ALA A 84 4.74 16.66 -13.60
C ALA A 84 4.33 15.58 -12.59
N ASN A 85 3.02 15.33 -12.39
CA ASN A 85 2.54 14.30 -11.48
C ASN A 85 2.97 12.89 -11.91
N ASN A 86 2.92 12.58 -13.21
CA ASN A 86 3.36 11.28 -13.71
C ASN A 86 4.87 11.07 -13.48
N VAL A 87 5.69 12.09 -13.71
CA VAL A 87 7.13 12.05 -13.42
C VAL A 87 7.37 11.88 -11.92
N VAL A 88 6.64 12.62 -11.07
CA VAL A 88 6.73 12.50 -9.61
C VAL A 88 6.41 11.07 -9.18
N VAL A 89 5.29 10.52 -9.63
CA VAL A 89 4.84 9.16 -9.30
C VAL A 89 5.85 8.13 -9.82
N ALA A 90 6.27 8.21 -11.08
CA ALA A 90 7.23 7.29 -11.68
C ALA A 90 8.58 7.31 -10.95
N LEU A 91 9.07 8.48 -10.56
CA LEU A 91 10.29 8.60 -9.77
C LEU A 91 10.10 8.04 -8.36
N ASN A 92 9.02 8.36 -7.65
CA ASN A 92 8.82 7.88 -6.28
C ASN A 92 8.59 6.35 -6.22
N TYR A 93 7.83 5.76 -7.15
CA TYR A 93 7.60 4.32 -7.19
C TYR A 93 8.74 3.54 -7.86
N GLY A 94 9.34 4.06 -8.93
CA GLY A 94 10.47 3.42 -9.62
C GLY A 94 11.76 3.48 -8.83
N LEU A 95 11.98 4.54 -8.05
CA LEU A 95 13.16 4.71 -7.20
C LEU A 95 12.99 4.08 -5.81
N LEU A 96 11.82 3.60 -5.39
CA LEU A 96 11.63 2.90 -4.11
C LEU A 96 12.49 1.63 -4.00
N VAL A 97 12.85 1.02 -5.14
CA VAL A 97 13.81 -0.11 -5.26
C VAL A 97 15.26 0.34 -5.08
N ILE A 98 15.58 1.61 -5.33
CA ILE A 98 16.95 2.17 -5.33
C ILE A 98 17.20 3.05 -4.06
N LEU A 99 16.17 3.71 -3.53
CA LEU A 99 16.19 4.58 -2.34
C LEU A 99 16.41 3.82 -1.03
N PHE A 100 16.13 2.52 -1.00
CA PHE A 100 16.56 1.69 0.13
C PHE A 100 18.10 1.64 0.25
N LEU A 101 18.85 2.04 -0.79
CA LEU A 101 20.32 2.05 -0.81
C LEU A 101 20.97 3.44 -0.96
N SER A 102 20.26 4.51 -1.35
CA SER A 102 20.93 5.77 -1.72
C SER A 102 20.21 7.04 -1.24
N VAL A 103 20.80 7.65 -0.23
CA VAL A 103 20.33 8.81 0.51
C VAL A 103 20.28 10.10 -0.35
N ASN A 104 19.07 10.64 -0.54
CA ASN A 104 18.61 12.04 -0.69
C ASN A 104 19.39 13.11 -1.49
N ARG A 105 20.68 13.01 -1.79
CA ARG A 105 21.48 14.08 -2.42
C ARG A 105 21.57 13.97 -3.95
N SER A 106 21.58 12.75 -4.49
CA SER A 106 21.56 12.52 -5.94
C SER A 106 20.16 12.74 -6.56
N PHE A 107 19.11 12.66 -5.73
CA PHE A 107 17.72 12.79 -6.16
C PHE A 107 17.35 14.23 -6.58
N VAL A 108 17.78 15.22 -5.79
CA VAL A 108 17.59 16.64 -6.10
C VAL A 108 18.33 17.03 -7.38
N ILE A 109 19.50 16.44 -7.62
CA ILE A 109 20.29 16.65 -8.84
C ILE A 109 19.63 15.98 -10.05
N SER A 110 19.05 14.79 -9.89
CA SER A 110 18.27 14.12 -10.95
C SER A 110 17.06 14.98 -11.37
N LEU A 111 16.30 15.54 -10.41
CA LEU A 111 15.15 16.42 -10.68
C LEU A 111 15.55 17.74 -11.36
N ILE A 112 16.68 18.34 -10.96
CA ILE A 112 17.16 19.59 -11.59
C ILE A 112 17.64 19.35 -13.03
N ASN A 113 18.26 18.20 -13.30
CA ASN A 113 18.76 17.85 -14.64
C ASN A 113 17.68 17.28 -15.58
N TRP A 114 16.57 16.73 -15.03
CA TRP A 114 15.48 16.13 -15.81
C TRP A 114 14.68 17.13 -16.65
N LYS A 115 14.69 18.41 -16.26
CA LYS A 115 14.02 19.51 -16.98
C LYS A 115 14.42 19.51 -18.45
N MET A 116 15.70 19.28 -18.76
CA MET A 116 16.21 19.25 -20.13
C MET A 116 15.88 17.97 -20.90
N LEU A 117 15.60 16.86 -20.21
CA LEU A 117 15.38 15.54 -20.80
C LEU A 117 13.95 15.41 -21.36
N VAL A 118 12.94 15.84 -20.60
CA VAL A 118 11.52 15.82 -21.03
C VAL A 118 11.28 16.77 -22.21
N LEU A 119 11.90 17.96 -22.18
CA LEU A 119 11.78 18.98 -23.22
C LEU A 119 12.29 18.51 -24.58
N LYS A 120 13.40 17.77 -24.59
CA LYS A 120 14.00 17.24 -25.84
C LYS A 120 13.36 15.96 -26.35
N LEU A 121 12.82 15.11 -25.45
CA LEU A 121 12.25 13.81 -25.83
C LEU A 121 10.79 13.88 -26.30
N LEU A 122 9.99 14.81 -25.79
CA LEU A 122 8.55 14.88 -26.10
C LEU A 122 8.20 15.82 -27.25
N GLY A 123 9.13 16.66 -27.71
CA GLY A 123 8.85 17.66 -28.76
C GLY A 123 7.68 18.58 -28.41
N GLN A 124 7.44 18.80 -27.12
CA GLN A 124 6.34 19.63 -26.65
C GLN A 124 6.60 21.11 -26.94
N PRO A 125 5.55 21.93 -27.12
CA PRO A 125 5.70 23.35 -27.37
C PRO A 125 6.33 24.06 -26.17
N ASP A 126 7.05 25.16 -26.46
CA ASP A 126 7.92 25.88 -25.51
C ASP A 126 7.17 26.46 -24.29
N ASP A 127 5.86 26.69 -24.42
CA ASP A 127 4.97 27.17 -23.36
C ASP A 127 4.68 26.09 -22.30
N VAL A 128 4.36 24.86 -22.72
CA VAL A 128 4.11 23.75 -21.78
C VAL A 128 5.41 23.33 -21.11
N ALA A 129 6.50 23.40 -21.86
CA ALA A 129 7.86 23.21 -21.41
C ALA A 129 8.25 24.11 -20.23
N GLU A 130 8.03 25.42 -20.38
CA GLU A 130 8.31 26.42 -19.35
C GLU A 130 7.42 26.21 -18.12
N LEU A 131 6.11 26.01 -18.34
CA LEU A 131 5.15 25.82 -17.26
C LEU A 131 5.42 24.53 -16.47
N PHE A 132 5.75 23.43 -17.15
CA PHE A 132 6.19 22.18 -16.52
C PHE A 132 7.43 22.42 -15.65
N GLY A 133 8.42 23.17 -16.14
CA GLY A 133 9.62 23.51 -15.39
C GLY A 133 9.31 24.29 -14.11
N MET A 134 8.37 25.24 -14.19
CA MET A 134 7.88 25.98 -13.03
C MET A 134 7.16 25.05 -12.05
N VAL A 135 6.15 24.30 -12.50
CA VAL A 135 5.36 23.38 -11.67
C VAL A 135 6.23 22.34 -10.97
N SER A 136 7.17 21.72 -11.69
CA SER A 136 8.11 20.73 -11.15
C SER A 136 8.95 21.30 -10.01
N THR A 137 9.39 22.56 -10.13
CA THR A 137 10.13 23.26 -9.06
C THR A 137 9.27 23.42 -7.80
N TRP A 138 7.97 23.68 -7.96
CA TRP A 138 7.03 23.78 -6.83
C TRP A 138 6.65 22.41 -6.23
N LEU A 139 6.83 21.30 -6.95
CA LEU A 139 6.57 19.94 -6.46
C LEU A 139 7.78 19.31 -5.74
N ILE A 140 8.90 20.04 -5.58
CA ILE A 140 10.05 19.54 -4.82
C ILE A 140 9.69 19.14 -3.37
N PRO A 141 8.93 19.93 -2.58
CA PRO A 141 8.58 19.54 -1.21
C PRO A 141 7.69 18.29 -1.15
N LEU A 142 6.89 18.04 -2.19
CA LEU A 142 6.05 16.86 -2.32
C LEU A 142 6.90 15.60 -2.36
N HIS A 143 8.02 15.61 -3.09
CA HIS A 143 8.95 14.48 -3.07
C HIS A 143 9.53 14.19 -1.68
N PHE A 144 9.88 15.23 -0.93
CA PHE A 144 10.38 15.04 0.44
C PHE A 144 9.32 14.42 1.34
N SER A 145 8.04 14.76 1.15
CA SER A 145 6.93 14.15 1.89
C SER A 145 6.85 12.63 1.64
N PHE A 146 7.04 12.16 0.40
CA PHE A 146 7.03 10.73 0.06
C PHE A 146 8.11 9.93 0.79
N ALA A 147 9.28 10.53 1.04
CA ALA A 147 10.37 9.89 1.79
C ALA A 147 9.97 9.52 3.22
N PHE A 148 9.11 10.32 3.88
CA PHE A 148 8.55 9.99 5.21
C PHE A 148 7.29 9.16 5.11
N GLN A 149 6.49 9.43 4.09
CA GLN A 149 5.19 8.79 3.90
C GLN A 149 5.32 7.27 3.72
N PHE A 150 6.26 6.79 2.90
CA PHE A 150 6.39 5.35 2.66
C PHE A 150 6.79 4.57 3.93
N PRO A 151 7.81 4.98 4.72
CA PRO A 151 8.11 4.32 5.99
C PRO A 151 6.95 4.38 6.99
N LEU A 152 6.32 5.55 7.17
CA LEU A 152 5.22 5.71 8.13
C LEU A 152 4.00 4.84 7.76
N GLN A 153 3.65 4.78 6.47
CA GLN A 153 2.55 3.94 6.00
C GLN A 153 2.87 2.45 6.19
N THR A 154 4.07 2.01 5.78
CA THR A 154 4.48 0.61 5.94
C THR A 154 4.52 0.21 7.42
N PHE A 155 5.05 1.07 8.29
CA PHE A 155 5.07 0.84 9.74
C PHE A 155 3.66 0.63 10.31
N LEU A 156 2.74 1.56 10.05
CA LEU A 156 1.36 1.46 10.55
C LEU A 156 0.59 0.28 9.93
N GLN A 157 0.90 -0.09 8.67
CA GLN A 157 0.34 -1.29 8.04
C GLN A 157 0.85 -2.57 8.70
N SER A 158 2.15 -2.68 9.00
CA SER A 158 2.74 -3.82 9.70
C SER A 158 2.22 -3.98 11.12
N GLN A 159 1.85 -2.88 11.79
CA GLN A 159 1.22 -2.89 13.12
C GLN A 159 -0.30 -3.11 13.08
N LEU A 160 -0.89 -3.37 11.90
CA LEU A 160 -2.33 -3.49 11.68
C LEU A 160 -3.13 -2.27 12.14
N LYS A 161 -2.50 -1.08 12.22
CA LYS A 161 -3.14 0.20 12.53
C LYS A 161 -3.65 0.89 11.27
N THR A 162 -4.14 0.11 10.31
CA THR A 162 -4.56 0.59 8.98
C THR A 162 -5.75 1.56 9.05
N LYS A 163 -6.58 1.48 10.12
CA LYS A 163 -7.63 2.46 10.41
C LYS A 163 -7.12 3.89 10.58
N VAL A 164 -5.97 4.07 11.23
CA VAL A 164 -5.35 5.39 11.43
C VAL A 164 -4.98 5.99 10.09
N ILE A 165 -4.37 5.19 9.23
CA ILE A 165 -3.98 5.58 7.87
C ILE A 165 -5.22 6.01 7.07
N ALA A 166 -6.33 5.27 7.18
CA ALA A 166 -7.58 5.61 6.51
C ALA A 166 -8.16 6.95 6.99
N TRP A 167 -8.19 7.21 8.30
CA TRP A 167 -8.70 8.49 8.82
C TRP A 167 -7.82 9.68 8.47
N VAL A 168 -6.49 9.52 8.57
CA VAL A 168 -5.53 10.57 8.19
C VAL A 168 -5.62 10.86 6.68
N SER A 169 -5.79 9.84 5.85
CA SER A 169 -5.98 10.02 4.40
C SER A 169 -7.32 10.65 4.02
N LEU A 170 -8.39 10.31 4.73
CA LEU A 170 -9.66 11.02 4.59
C LEU A 170 -9.52 12.51 4.98
N ALA A 171 -8.87 12.81 6.11
CA ALA A 171 -8.66 14.19 6.55
C ALA A 171 -7.82 14.98 5.53
N SER A 172 -6.73 14.39 5.02
CA SER A 172 -5.92 15.00 3.95
C SER A 172 -6.74 15.28 2.69
N LEU A 173 -7.59 14.34 2.26
CA LEU A 173 -8.47 14.51 1.10
C LEU A 173 -9.47 15.66 1.29
N LEU A 174 -10.08 15.75 2.47
CA LEU A 174 -11.01 16.85 2.79
C LEU A 174 -10.31 18.20 2.84
N VAL A 175 -9.13 18.27 3.46
CA VAL A 175 -8.31 19.48 3.46
C VAL A 175 -7.93 19.88 2.03
N HIS A 176 -7.55 18.91 1.18
CA HIS A 176 -7.21 19.18 -0.21
C HIS A 176 -8.38 19.80 -0.98
N ILE A 177 -9.57 19.18 -0.89
CA ILE A 177 -10.78 19.68 -1.54
C ILE A 177 -11.13 21.08 -1.03
N PHE A 178 -11.08 21.29 0.29
CA PHE A 178 -11.42 22.59 0.90
C PHE A 178 -10.44 23.69 0.49
N VAL A 179 -9.13 23.45 0.55
CA VAL A 179 -8.12 24.45 0.20
C VAL A 179 -8.18 24.80 -1.29
N MET A 180 -8.55 23.86 -2.16
CA MET A 180 -8.75 24.13 -3.59
C MET A 180 -9.95 25.02 -3.88
N GLN A 181 -10.96 25.06 -3.00
CA GLN A 181 -12.10 25.97 -3.14
C GLN A 181 -11.74 27.43 -2.78
N LEU A 182 -10.67 27.66 -2.01
CA LEU A 182 -10.32 28.98 -1.47
C LEU A 182 -9.47 29.86 -2.40
N GLY A 183 -8.99 29.35 -3.53
CA GLY A 183 -8.29 30.19 -4.50
C GLY A 183 -7.34 29.46 -5.45
N LEU A 184 -7.19 30.10 -6.61
CA LEU A 184 -6.74 29.50 -7.86
C LEU A 184 -5.23 29.72 -8.13
N ILE A 185 -4.56 30.55 -7.32
CA ILE A 185 -3.25 31.12 -7.62
C ILE A 185 -2.07 30.16 -7.42
N ARG A 186 -2.23 28.93 -6.90
CA ARG A 186 -1.14 27.93 -6.93
C ARG A 186 -1.62 26.51 -6.58
N THR A 187 -2.25 25.84 -7.54
CA THR A 187 -2.63 24.41 -7.47
C THR A 187 -1.50 23.51 -6.96
N ALA A 188 -0.25 23.80 -7.34
CA ALA A 188 0.93 23.08 -6.86
C ALA A 188 1.18 23.21 -5.35
N VAL A 189 0.85 24.35 -4.73
CA VAL A 189 1.14 24.58 -3.29
C VAL A 189 0.04 24.01 -2.39
N THR A 190 -1.21 24.09 -2.84
CA THR A 190 -2.32 23.36 -2.20
C THR A 190 -2.07 21.85 -2.19
N SER A 191 -1.51 21.31 -3.28
CA SER A 191 -1.12 19.91 -3.36
C SER A 191 -0.08 19.56 -2.30
N ASN A 192 1.02 20.32 -2.21
CA ASN A 192 2.05 20.10 -1.18
C ASN A 192 1.46 20.06 0.25
N PHE A 193 0.59 21.00 0.61
CA PHE A 193 0.02 21.06 1.96
C PHE A 193 -0.74 19.77 2.33
N SER A 194 -1.48 19.23 1.38
CA SER A 194 -2.33 18.05 1.60
C SER A 194 -1.49 16.78 1.80
N TRP A 195 -0.39 16.65 1.06
CA TRP A 195 0.57 15.56 1.25
C TRP A 195 1.33 15.67 2.58
N TRP A 196 1.63 16.88 3.04
CA TRP A 196 2.22 17.08 4.37
C TRP A 196 1.26 16.78 5.52
N VAL A 197 -0.06 16.99 5.35
CA VAL A 197 -1.08 16.56 6.33
C VAL A 197 -1.01 15.03 6.55
N LEU A 198 -0.78 14.25 5.49
CA LEU A 198 -0.60 12.79 5.63
C LEU A 198 0.63 12.45 6.48
N VAL A 199 1.77 13.08 6.18
CA VAL A 199 3.03 12.88 6.91
C VAL A 199 2.87 13.25 8.39
N PHE A 200 2.40 14.47 8.68
CA PHE A 200 2.25 14.93 10.06
C PHE A 200 1.18 14.17 10.83
N GLY A 201 0.07 13.80 10.20
CA GLY A 201 -0.97 13.00 10.83
C GLY A 201 -0.48 11.61 11.25
N MET A 202 0.24 10.91 10.36
CA MET A 202 0.80 9.59 10.67
C MET A 202 1.97 9.70 11.66
N PHE A 203 2.86 10.68 11.48
CA PHE A 203 3.97 10.91 12.39
C PHE A 203 3.49 11.26 13.80
N GLY A 204 2.50 12.14 13.92
CA GLY A 204 1.90 12.54 15.20
C GLY A 204 1.29 11.34 15.94
N TYR A 205 0.57 10.46 15.23
CA TYR A 205 0.07 9.23 15.81
C TYR A 205 1.20 8.33 16.33
N VAL A 206 2.23 8.08 15.51
CA VAL A 206 3.39 7.26 15.90
C VAL A 206 4.10 7.88 17.12
N ALA A 207 4.36 9.18 17.10
CA ALA A 207 5.03 9.89 18.19
C ALA A 207 4.21 9.87 19.49
N SER A 208 2.87 9.95 19.42
CA SER A 208 2.01 9.84 20.61
C SER A 208 1.91 8.41 21.17
N ALA A 209 2.13 7.40 20.31
CA ALA A 209 2.09 5.99 20.70
C ALA A 209 3.39 5.51 21.37
N PHE A 210 4.48 6.26 21.22
CA PHE A 210 5.77 5.99 21.86
C PHE A 210 6.09 7.09 22.86
N SER A 211 6.35 6.72 24.11
CA SER A 211 6.63 7.72 25.18
C SER A 211 7.99 8.42 25.00
N GLY A 212 8.72 8.11 23.93
CA GLY A 212 9.93 8.79 23.47
C GLY A 212 10.60 8.09 22.27
N PRO A 213 11.52 8.77 21.55
CA PRO A 213 12.23 8.20 20.40
C PRO A 213 13.10 6.97 20.72
N CYS A 214 13.47 6.79 22.00
CA CYS A 214 14.28 5.65 22.44
C CYS A 214 13.51 4.32 22.44
N GLU A 215 12.22 4.33 22.81
CA GLU A 215 11.37 3.12 22.72
C GLU A 215 11.18 2.68 21.27
N PHE A 216 11.04 3.63 20.36
CA PHE A 216 10.96 3.37 18.93
C PHE A 216 12.23 2.70 18.39
N VAL A 217 13.42 3.24 18.72
CA VAL A 217 14.71 2.63 18.32
C VAL A 217 14.84 1.21 18.90
N LYS A 218 14.45 1.01 20.16
CA LYS A 218 14.50 -0.31 20.81
C LYS A 218 13.61 -1.34 20.09
N LEU A 219 12.40 -0.94 19.68
CA LEU A 219 11.50 -1.78 18.90
C LEU A 219 11.99 -2.01 17.46
N SER A 220 12.56 -1.00 16.81
CA SER A 220 13.18 -1.17 15.49
C SER A 220 14.35 -2.15 15.53
N VAL A 221 15.24 -2.06 16.53
CA VAL A 221 16.34 -3.02 16.71
C VAL A 221 15.79 -4.43 16.99
N ALA A 222 14.79 -4.56 17.86
CA ALA A 222 14.17 -5.86 18.14
C ALA A 222 13.53 -6.48 16.88
N SER A 223 12.85 -5.69 16.05
CA SER A 223 12.28 -6.15 14.77
C SER A 223 13.36 -6.53 13.75
N GLY A 224 14.47 -5.79 13.68
CA GLY A 224 15.60 -6.12 12.80
C GLY A 224 16.26 -7.44 13.18
N VAL A 225 16.46 -7.67 14.48
CA VAL A 225 16.98 -8.94 15.01
C VAL A 225 16.00 -10.09 14.72
N MET A 226 14.70 -9.88 14.92
CA MET A 226 13.67 -10.88 14.61
C MET A 226 13.63 -11.25 13.12
N LEU A 227 13.78 -10.26 12.24
CA LEU A 227 13.85 -10.49 10.78
C LEU A 227 15.10 -11.27 10.40
N CYS A 228 16.24 -10.98 11.04
CA CYS A 228 17.48 -11.73 10.82
C CYS A 228 17.32 -13.21 11.21
N PHE A 229 16.66 -13.48 12.34
CA PHE A 229 16.37 -14.85 12.76
C PHE A 229 15.37 -15.57 11.85
N SER A 230 14.34 -14.88 11.36
CA SER A 230 13.37 -15.50 10.45
C SER A 230 14.00 -15.84 9.09
N VAL A 231 14.87 -14.97 8.56
CA VAL A 231 15.64 -15.24 7.33
C VAL A 231 16.62 -16.40 7.54
N GLN A 232 17.33 -16.44 8.66
CA GLN A 232 18.24 -17.55 9.00
C GLN A 232 17.51 -18.90 9.04
N LYS A 233 16.32 -18.93 9.65
CA LYS A 233 15.50 -20.15 9.75
C LYS A 233 15.00 -20.62 8.39
N ILE A 234 14.59 -19.70 7.52
CA ILE A 234 14.17 -20.01 6.15
C ILE A 234 15.36 -20.56 5.34
N TYR A 235 16.53 -19.94 5.46
CA TYR A 235 17.75 -20.38 4.79
C TYR A 235 18.15 -21.81 5.20
N GLN A 236 18.16 -22.11 6.51
CA GLN A 236 18.45 -23.46 7.00
C GLN A 236 17.43 -24.50 6.52
N THR A 237 16.15 -24.11 6.47
CA THR A 237 15.09 -25.00 5.97
C THR A 237 15.31 -25.27 4.48
N SER A 238 15.62 -24.25 3.69
CA SER A 238 15.90 -24.36 2.25
C SER A 238 17.08 -25.28 1.95
N GLU A 239 18.19 -25.17 2.68
CA GLU A 239 19.35 -26.06 2.50
C GLU A 239 19.01 -27.52 2.83
N LYS A 240 18.18 -27.74 3.87
CA LYS A 240 17.71 -29.08 4.23
C LYS A 240 16.88 -29.71 3.10
N TRP A 241 16.02 -28.95 2.45
CA TRP A 241 15.26 -29.41 1.26
C TRP A 241 16.15 -29.69 0.05
N LYS A 242 17.26 -28.96 -0.11
CA LYS A 242 18.21 -29.15 -1.20
C LYS A 242 19.08 -30.40 -1.03
N SER A 243 19.20 -30.88 0.21
CA SER A 243 19.94 -32.09 0.59
C SER A 243 19.11 -33.38 0.60
N MET A 244 17.79 -33.27 0.37
CA MET A 244 16.85 -34.40 0.21
C MET A 244 16.59 -34.67 -1.26
#